data_AF-A0A1W1DX15-F1
#
_entry.id   AF-A0A1W1DX15-F1
#
_cell.length_a   1.000
_cell.length_b   1.000
_cell.length_c   1.000
_cell.angle_alpha   90.00
_cell.angle_beta   90.00
_cell.angle_gamma   90.00
#
_symmetry.space_group_name_H-M   'P 1'
#
loop_
_entity.id
_entity.type
_entity.pdbx_description
1 polymer ?
#
loop_
_entity_poly.entity_id
_entity_poly.type
_entity_poly.pdbx_seq_one_letter_code
_entity_poly.pdbx_strand_id
1 'polypeptide(L)'
;MKKILLTMALISTTTFANEGKELHEKSCATCHVVQHDDAFYTRNNRKMNDFPALRAQVSMCANAVGAGWFPEEEEAVLDYLNKHYYKFK
;
A
#
# COMPACT_ATOMS: atom_id res chain seq x y z
N MET A 1 -24.75 1.65 -45.20
CA MET A 1 -23.84 0.79 -44.44
C MET A 1 -22.87 1.65 -43.64
N LYS A 2 -23.26 2.08 -42.44
CA LYS A 2 -22.46 3.00 -41.61
C LYS A 2 -21.89 2.18 -40.46
N LYS A 3 -20.59 1.84 -40.53
CA LYS A 3 -19.88 1.10 -39.48
C LYS A 3 -19.71 2.05 -38.30
N ILE A 4 -20.48 1.85 -37.24
CA ILE A 4 -20.31 2.54 -35.96
C ILE A 4 -19.11 1.88 -35.28
N LEU A 5 -18.00 2.60 -35.21
CA LEU A 5 -16.83 2.22 -34.42
C LEU A 5 -17.19 2.41 -32.94
N LEU A 6 -17.33 1.29 -32.23
CA LEU A 6 -17.54 1.22 -30.80
C LEU A 6 -16.18 1.41 -30.11
N THR A 7 -15.85 2.65 -29.73
CA THR A 7 -14.68 2.92 -28.89
C THR A 7 -15.02 2.51 -27.46
N MET A 8 -14.49 1.37 -27.04
CA MET A 8 -14.55 0.88 -25.66
C MET A 8 -13.54 1.68 -24.83
N ALA A 9 -13.99 2.78 -24.22
CA ALA A 9 -13.22 3.50 -23.21
C ALA A 9 -13.33 2.72 -21.88
N LEU A 10 -12.30 1.95 -21.54
CA LEU A 10 -12.14 1.43 -20.18
C LEU A 10 -11.68 2.58 -19.28
N ILE A 11 -12.64 3.24 -18.63
CA ILE A 11 -12.36 4.14 -17.52
C ILE A 11 -12.28 3.25 -16.27
N SER A 12 -11.11 2.66 -16.05
CA SER A 12 -10.81 1.96 -14.79
C SER A 12 -10.72 3.01 -13.69
N THR A 13 -11.83 3.27 -13.00
CA THR A 13 -11.87 4.04 -11.76
C THR A 13 -11.56 3.08 -10.61
N THR A 14 -10.33 2.59 -10.55
CA THR A 14 -9.87 1.86 -9.37
C THR A 14 -9.75 2.86 -8.24
N THR A 15 -10.60 2.72 -7.22
CA THR A 15 -10.54 3.55 -6.02
C THR A 15 -9.31 3.15 -5.20
N PHE A 16 -8.17 3.81 -5.44
CA PHE A 16 -6.86 3.51 -4.84
C PHE A 16 -6.85 3.47 -3.29
N ALA A 17 -7.81 4.12 -2.63
CA ALA A 17 -7.81 4.22 -1.16
C ALA A 17 -8.08 2.89 -0.42
N ASN A 18 -8.85 1.98 -0.99
CA ASN A 18 -9.06 0.64 -0.38
C ASN A 18 -7.97 -0.35 -0.78
N GLU A 19 -7.36 -0.14 -1.96
CA GLU A 19 -6.33 -1.02 -2.53
C GLU A 19 -5.10 -1.13 -1.62
N GLY A 20 -4.60 -0.01 -1.09
CA GLY A 20 -3.44 -0.02 -0.19
C GLY A 20 -3.64 -0.83 1.10
N LYS A 21 -4.85 -0.79 1.68
CA LYS A 21 -5.18 -1.59 2.87
C LYS A 21 -5.23 -3.09 2.54
N GLU A 22 -5.89 -3.46 1.45
CA GLU A 22 -6.06 -4.85 1.05
C GLU A 22 -4.71 -5.49 0.67
N LEU A 23 -3.89 -4.76 -0.09
CA LEU A 23 -2.52 -5.17 -0.42
C LEU A 23 -1.68 -5.37 0.84
N HIS A 24 -1.75 -4.42 1.77
CA HIS A 24 -1.06 -4.52 3.06
C HIS A 24 -1.48 -5.77 3.85
N GLU A 25 -2.79 -5.99 4.02
CA GLU A 25 -3.34 -7.14 4.77
C GLU A 25 -2.93 -8.48 4.16
N LYS A 26 -2.89 -8.55 2.81
CA LYS A 26 -2.47 -9.74 2.08
C LYS A 26 -0.96 -10.02 2.18
N SER A 27 -0.14 -8.98 2.18
CA SER A 27 1.32 -9.13 2.04
C SER A 27 2.06 -9.14 3.38
N CYS A 28 1.82 -8.15 4.25
CA CYS A 28 2.63 -7.92 5.44
C CYS A 28 2.38 -8.94 6.56
N ALA A 29 1.16 -9.50 6.60
CA ALA A 29 0.78 -10.58 7.53
C ALA A 29 1.53 -11.90 7.26
N THR A 30 2.15 -12.07 6.09
CA THR A 30 2.89 -13.28 5.72
C THR A 30 4.09 -13.53 6.64
N CYS A 31 4.78 -12.46 7.07
CA CYS A 31 5.93 -12.56 7.97
C CYS A 31 5.62 -12.07 9.40
N HIS A 32 4.66 -11.15 9.55
CA HIS A 32 4.24 -10.61 10.84
C HIS A 32 2.86 -11.16 11.21
N VAL A 33 2.82 -12.39 11.74
CA VAL A 33 1.57 -13.06 12.19
C VAL A 33 1.11 -12.49 13.54
N VAL A 34 0.94 -11.18 13.59
CA VAL A 34 0.49 -10.39 14.73
C VAL A 34 -0.57 -9.41 14.25
N GLN A 35 -1.31 -8.82 15.18
CA GLN A 35 -2.23 -7.75 14.84
C GLN A 35 -1.44 -6.52 14.36
N HIS A 36 -1.87 -5.98 13.22
CA HIS A 36 -1.30 -4.81 12.59
C HIS A 36 -2.11 -3.57 13.00
N ASP A 37 -1.96 -3.17 14.25
CA ASP A 37 -2.66 -2.03 14.86
C ASP A 37 -1.70 -0.92 15.29
N ASP A 38 -2.22 0.11 15.96
CA ASP A 38 -1.42 1.22 16.47
C ASP A 38 -0.25 0.74 17.35
N ALA A 39 -0.44 -0.30 18.17
CA ALA A 39 0.60 -0.82 19.04
C ALA A 39 1.73 -1.47 18.24
N PHE A 40 1.44 -2.05 17.08
CA PHE A 40 2.48 -2.58 16.18
C PHE A 40 3.29 -1.45 15.50
N TYR A 41 2.61 -0.48 14.87
CA TYR A 41 3.28 0.54 14.05
C TYR A 41 3.85 1.72 14.84
N THR A 42 3.18 2.13 15.91
CA THR A 42 3.46 3.40 16.60
C THR A 42 4.12 3.25 17.96
N ARG A 43 4.46 2.01 18.35
CA ARG A 43 5.18 1.70 19.61
C ARG A 43 6.36 2.63 19.88
N ASN A 44 6.65 2.86 21.17
CA ASN A 44 7.69 3.78 21.64
C ASN A 44 9.08 3.53 21.02
N ASN A 45 9.40 2.28 20.68
CA ASN A 45 10.65 1.88 20.05
C ASN A 45 10.52 1.61 18.55
N ARG A 46 9.56 2.25 17.86
CA ARG A 46 9.42 2.13 16.41
C ARG A 46 10.67 2.63 15.70
N LYS A 47 10.99 2.01 14.57
CA LYS A 47 12.17 2.36 13.77
C LYS A 47 11.88 3.45 12.73
N MET A 48 10.59 3.64 12.41
CA MET A 48 10.14 4.49 11.31
C MET A 48 9.75 5.81 11.95
N ASN A 49 10.59 6.81 11.75
CA ASN A 49 10.51 8.10 12.42
C ASN A 49 10.18 9.25 11.45
N ASP A 50 10.21 8.98 10.16
CA ASP A 50 9.86 9.92 9.10
C ASP A 50 9.30 9.18 7.86
N PHE A 51 8.77 9.96 6.93
CA PHE A 51 8.15 9.44 5.71
C PHE A 51 9.14 8.71 4.79
N PRO A 52 10.39 9.16 4.57
CA PRO A 52 11.38 8.41 3.82
C PRO A 52 11.70 7.03 4.42
N ALA A 53 11.86 6.92 5.74
CA ALA A 53 12.11 5.66 6.42
C ALA A 53 10.92 4.71 6.30
N LEU A 54 9.69 5.24 6.39
CA LEU A 54 8.48 4.44 6.17
C LEU A 54 8.41 3.90 4.74
N ARG A 55 8.65 4.76 3.73
CA ARG A 55 8.70 4.35 2.32
C ARG A 55 9.72 3.23 2.11
N ALA A 56 10.95 3.41 2.60
CA ALA A 56 12.00 2.40 2.47
C ALA A 56 11.62 1.07 3.14
N GLN A 57 10.93 1.11 4.28
CA GLN A 57 10.41 -0.11 4.90
C GLN A 57 9.37 -0.80 4.02
N VAL A 58 8.40 -0.06 3.47
CA VAL A 58 7.36 -0.63 2.60
C VAL A 58 7.99 -1.33 1.40
N SER A 59 8.96 -0.68 0.73
CA SER A 59 9.70 -1.28 -0.38
C SER A 59 10.43 -2.56 0.05
N MET A 60 11.07 -2.55 1.21
CA MET A 60 11.78 -3.72 1.73
C MET A 60 10.81 -4.87 2.02
N CYS A 61 9.69 -4.59 2.68
CA CYS A 61 8.65 -5.58 2.95
C CYS A 61 8.10 -6.19 1.65
N ALA A 62 7.75 -5.34 0.67
CA ALA A 62 7.21 -5.77 -0.61
C ALA A 62 8.17 -6.71 -1.34
N ASN A 63 9.47 -6.38 -1.36
CA ASN A 63 10.50 -7.22 -1.95
C ASN A 63 10.71 -8.53 -1.18
N ALA A 64 10.71 -8.48 0.16
CA ALA A 64 10.95 -9.66 0.99
C ALA A 64 9.87 -10.75 0.82
N VAL A 65 8.61 -10.34 0.62
CA VAL A 65 7.50 -11.28 0.37
C VAL A 65 7.26 -11.54 -1.12
N GLY A 66 8.06 -10.95 -2.01
CA GLY A 66 7.89 -11.08 -3.47
C GLY A 66 6.53 -10.57 -3.95
N ALA A 67 6.06 -9.44 -3.40
CA ALA A 67 4.70 -8.94 -3.63
C ALA A 67 4.41 -8.62 -5.10
N GLY A 68 5.44 -8.26 -5.88
CA GLY A 68 5.32 -7.98 -7.32
C GLY A 68 4.50 -6.72 -7.63
N TRP A 69 4.41 -5.80 -6.69
CA TRP A 69 3.62 -4.58 -6.82
C TRP A 69 4.19 -3.62 -7.88
N PHE A 70 3.29 -2.96 -8.59
CA PHE A 70 3.59 -1.77 -9.37
C PHE A 70 3.88 -0.58 -8.45
N PRO A 71 4.56 0.48 -8.93
CA PRO A 71 4.88 1.65 -8.12
C PRO A 71 3.65 2.30 -7.45
N GLU A 72 2.51 2.33 -8.14
CA GLU A 72 1.27 2.92 -7.63
C GLU A 72 0.65 2.10 -6.49
N GLU A 73 0.75 0.78 -6.56
CA GLU A 73 0.29 -0.13 -5.51
C GLU A 73 1.15 0.02 -4.24
N GLU A 74 2.47 0.14 -4.41
CA GLU A 74 3.39 0.38 -3.29
C GLU A 74 3.12 1.75 -2.62
N GLU A 75 2.90 2.79 -3.42
CA GLU A 75 2.54 4.11 -2.90
C GLU A 75 1.17 4.08 -2.20
N ALA A 76 0.19 3.32 -2.71
CA ALA A 76 -1.11 3.16 -2.05
C ALA A 76 -0.97 2.52 -0.65
N VAL A 77 -0.10 1.52 -0.50
CA VAL A 77 0.21 0.90 0.80
C VAL A 77 0.92 1.88 1.73
N LEU A 78 1.90 2.64 1.21
CA LEU A 78 2.59 3.68 1.96
C LEU A 78 1.62 4.75 2.47
N ASP A 79 0.73 5.24 1.60
CA ASP A 79 -0.29 6.22 1.92
C ASP A 79 -1.26 5.69 2.98
N TYR A 80 -1.71 4.45 2.85
CA TYR A 80 -2.53 3.81 3.87
C TYR A 80 -1.81 3.79 5.23
N LEU A 81 -0.57 3.30 5.29
CA LEU A 81 0.17 3.23 6.55
C LEU A 81 0.43 4.61 7.15
N ASN A 82 0.82 5.59 6.32
CA ASN A 82 1.08 6.94 6.79
C ASN A 82 -0.20 7.63 7.27
N LYS A 83 -1.29 7.51 6.49
CA LYS A 83 -2.58 8.10 6.82
C LYS A 83 -3.19 7.48 8.07
N HIS A 84 -3.03 6.19 8.31
CA HIS A 84 -3.69 5.52 9.43
C HIS A 84 -2.86 5.55 10.71
N TYR A 85 -1.54 5.33 10.62
CA TYR A 85 -0.69 5.11 11.80
C TYR A 85 0.32 6.24 12.05
N TYR A 86 1.10 6.63 11.03
CA TYR A 86 2.30 7.45 11.27
C TYR A 86 2.10 8.96 11.23
N LYS A 87 1.23 9.47 10.34
CA LYS A 87 0.89 10.89 10.18
C LYS A 87 2.10 11.80 9.90
N PHE A 88 3.12 11.28 9.21
CA PHE A 88 4.26 12.08 8.77
C PHE A 88 3.84 13.13 7.74
N LYS A 89 4.54 14.28 7.77
CA LYS A 89 4.33 15.42 6.86
C LYS A 89 5.33 15.42 5.72
#